data_AF-A0A843B5Y0-F1
#
_entry.id   AF-A0A843B5Y0-F1
#
_cell.length_a   1.000
_cell.length_b   1.000
_cell.length_c   1.000
_cell.angle_alpha   90.00
_cell.angle_beta   90.00
_cell.angle_gamma   90.00
#
_symmetry.space_group_name_H-M   'P 1'
#
loop_
_entity.id
_entity.type
_entity.pdbx_description
1 polymer ?
#
loop_
_entity_poly.entity_id
_entity_poly.type
_entity_poly.pdbx_seq_one_letter_code
_entity_poly.pdbx_strand_id
1 'polypeptide(L)'
;MYCPNCGTELPDNSAFCANCGANLTSGGAAPVYPAQPYQYSALPLKSELISILLAFFIPGAGHLYLGKWVRGIIFLVSYFGLNIVSGVLLFNAIGNLANASDPNFILNISNDLLVMISVISVVTFIIWIINLVDAYLLTKKYNDALRQTGKAPW
;
A
#
# COMPACT_ATOMS: atom_id res chain seq x y z
N MET A 1 23.16 -48.85 -34.30
CA MET A 1 21.86 -48.22 -34.72
C MET A 1 22.07 -46.86 -35.42
N TYR A 2 21.12 -46.34 -36.21
CA TYR A 2 21.23 -45.00 -36.83
C TYR A 2 20.46 -43.93 -36.03
N CYS A 3 21.00 -42.70 -35.95
CA CYS A 3 20.33 -41.58 -35.27
C CYS A 3 19.06 -41.13 -36.05
N PRO A 4 17.88 -41.05 -35.41
CA PRO A 4 16.65 -40.59 -36.08
C PRO A 4 16.67 -39.10 -36.45
N ASN A 5 17.60 -38.32 -35.89
CA ASN A 5 17.70 -36.88 -36.13
C ASN A 5 18.68 -36.53 -37.26
N CYS A 6 19.85 -37.18 -37.32
CA CYS A 6 20.91 -36.82 -38.29
C CYS A 6 21.42 -37.98 -39.16
N GLY A 7 20.93 -39.21 -38.95
CA GLY A 7 21.27 -40.36 -39.79
C GLY A 7 22.67 -40.95 -39.60
N THR A 8 23.47 -40.48 -38.64
CA THR A 8 24.80 -41.07 -38.40
C THR A 8 24.69 -42.45 -37.74
N GLU A 9 25.62 -43.34 -38.10
CA GLU A 9 25.79 -44.60 -37.42
C GLU A 9 26.26 -44.38 -35.97
N LEU A 10 25.66 -45.12 -35.06
CA LEU A 10 25.92 -45.03 -33.63
C LEU A 10 26.11 -46.43 -33.03
N PRO A 11 26.99 -46.56 -32.03
CA PRO A 11 27.18 -47.81 -31.31
C PRO A 11 25.90 -48.18 -30.54
N ASP A 12 25.69 -49.48 -30.39
CA ASP A 12 24.51 -50.02 -29.73
C ASP A 12 24.54 -49.65 -28.23
N ASN A 13 23.44 -49.07 -27.74
CA ASN A 13 23.27 -48.49 -26.39
C ASN A 13 23.85 -47.08 -26.14
N SER A 14 24.00 -46.25 -27.17
CA SER A 14 24.34 -44.82 -27.01
C SER A 14 23.17 -44.02 -26.44
N ALA A 15 23.37 -43.35 -25.29
CA ALA A 15 22.34 -42.50 -24.67
C ALA A 15 22.12 -41.18 -25.41
N PHE A 16 23.15 -40.70 -26.13
CA PHE A 16 23.12 -39.47 -26.91
C PHE A 16 23.88 -39.67 -28.23
N CYS A 17 23.47 -38.96 -29.27
CA CYS A 17 24.17 -38.94 -30.55
C CYS A 17 25.43 -38.06 -30.45
N ALA A 18 26.60 -38.63 -30.76
CA ALA A 18 27.88 -37.91 -30.72
C ALA A 18 28.03 -36.86 -31.83
N ASN A 19 27.23 -36.93 -32.90
CA ASN A 19 27.31 -35.97 -34.01
C ASN A 19 26.34 -34.78 -33.86
N CYS A 20 25.09 -35.01 -33.43
CA CYS A 20 24.06 -33.95 -33.35
C CYS A 20 23.54 -33.68 -31.93
N GLY A 21 23.98 -34.44 -30.93
CA GLY A 21 23.56 -34.27 -29.52
C GLY A 21 22.18 -34.80 -29.17
N ALA A 22 21.45 -35.44 -30.09
CA ALA A 22 20.11 -35.98 -29.82
C ALA A 22 20.13 -37.06 -28.72
N ASN A 23 19.28 -36.94 -27.71
CA ASN A 23 19.08 -37.99 -26.71
C ASN A 23 18.31 -39.16 -27.32
N LEU A 24 18.84 -40.38 -27.18
CA LEU A 24 18.31 -41.61 -27.77
C LEU A 24 17.75 -42.58 -26.71
N THR A 25 18.03 -42.34 -25.42
CA THR A 25 17.44 -43.11 -24.32
C THR A 25 15.98 -42.74 -24.08
N SER A 26 15.56 -41.54 -24.46
CA SER A 26 14.17 -41.11 -24.40
C SER A 26 13.48 -41.30 -25.76
N GLY A 27 13.08 -42.53 -26.08
CA GLY A 27 12.08 -42.83 -27.12
C GLY A 27 10.66 -42.32 -26.80
N GLY A 28 10.55 -41.26 -26.00
CA GLY A 28 9.32 -40.56 -25.72
C GLY A 28 9.61 -39.09 -25.93
N ALA A 29 8.93 -38.48 -26.90
CA ALA A 29 8.79 -37.04 -26.95
C ALA A 29 8.45 -36.58 -25.53
N ALA A 30 9.28 -35.72 -24.93
CA ALA A 30 8.84 -34.99 -23.76
C ALA A 30 7.50 -34.37 -24.14
N PRO A 31 6.41 -34.60 -23.39
CA PRO A 31 5.12 -34.02 -23.73
C PRO A 31 5.34 -32.53 -23.93
N VAL A 32 5.11 -32.07 -25.16
CA VAL A 32 5.01 -30.65 -25.47
C VAL A 32 3.72 -30.23 -24.79
N TYR A 33 3.83 -29.85 -23.52
CA TYR A 33 2.77 -29.15 -22.84
C TYR A 33 2.57 -27.88 -23.67
N PRO A 34 1.37 -27.62 -24.22
CA PRO A 34 1.11 -26.33 -24.84
C PRO A 34 1.48 -25.28 -23.80
N ALA A 35 2.30 -24.31 -24.20
CA ALA A 35 2.69 -23.19 -23.34
C ALA A 35 1.40 -22.62 -22.75
N GLN A 36 1.15 -22.92 -21.47
CA GLN A 36 -0.06 -22.46 -20.82
C GLN A 36 0.00 -20.94 -20.87
N PRO A 37 -1.04 -20.26 -21.38
CA PRO A 37 -1.09 -18.81 -21.31
C PRO A 37 -0.90 -18.47 -19.85
N TYR A 38 0.18 -17.73 -19.55
CA TYR A 38 0.60 -17.24 -18.24
C TYR A 38 -0.63 -17.09 -17.34
N GLN A 39 -0.82 -18.07 -16.46
CA GLN A 39 -1.89 -18.06 -15.48
C GLN A 39 -1.54 -16.93 -14.53
N TYR A 40 -2.10 -15.74 -14.78
CA TYR A 40 -2.04 -14.64 -13.83
C TYR A 40 -2.67 -15.15 -12.55
N SER A 41 -1.83 -15.44 -11.56
CA SER A 41 -2.26 -15.66 -10.19
C SER A 41 -3.13 -14.46 -9.83
N ALA A 42 -4.42 -14.68 -9.62
CA ALA A 42 -5.33 -13.60 -9.25
C ALA A 42 -4.73 -12.92 -8.01
N LEU A 43 -4.35 -11.64 -8.13
CA LEU A 43 -3.84 -10.89 -6.99
C LEU A 43 -4.89 -10.94 -5.88
N PRO A 44 -4.50 -11.23 -4.63
CA PRO A 44 -5.46 -11.33 -3.54
C PRO A 44 -6.18 -9.99 -3.35
N LEU A 45 -7.50 -10.04 -3.12
CA LEU A 45 -8.27 -8.85 -2.76
C LEU A 45 -7.76 -8.31 -1.42
N LYS A 46 -7.80 -6.98 -1.29
CA LYS A 46 -7.44 -6.31 -0.03
C LYS A 46 -8.69 -6.16 0.83
N SER A 47 -8.56 -6.31 2.14
CA SER A 47 -9.72 -6.20 3.03
C SER A 47 -10.05 -4.74 3.35
N GLU A 48 -11.32 -4.39 3.23
CA GLU A 48 -11.82 -3.03 3.50
C GLU A 48 -11.70 -2.68 4.99
N LEU A 49 -12.02 -3.63 5.87
CA LEU A 49 -11.99 -3.43 7.32
C LEU A 49 -10.58 -3.11 7.81
N ILE A 50 -9.56 -3.85 7.34
CA ILE A 50 -8.17 -3.62 7.76
C ILE A 50 -7.73 -2.23 7.31
N SER A 51 -8.05 -1.81 6.09
CA SER A 51 -7.71 -0.45 5.62
C SER A 51 -8.33 0.65 6.48
N ILE A 52 -9.60 0.50 6.90
CA ILE A 52 -10.27 1.46 7.78
C ILE A 52 -9.65 1.46 9.17
N LEU A 53 -9.41 0.28 9.76
CA LEU A 53 -8.81 0.17 11.09
C LEU A 53 -7.41 0.80 11.11
N LEU A 54 -6.59 0.56 10.09
CA LEU A 54 -5.29 1.21 9.95
C LEU A 54 -5.44 2.73 9.88
N ALA A 55 -6.36 3.24 9.05
CA ALA A 55 -6.63 4.67 8.91
C ALA A 55 -7.20 5.31 10.20
N PHE A 56 -7.91 4.54 11.04
CA PHE A 56 -8.46 4.98 12.32
C PHE A 56 -7.36 5.22 13.35
N PHE A 57 -6.45 4.25 13.52
CA PHE A 57 -5.36 4.35 14.51
C PHE A 57 -4.24 5.30 14.05
N ILE A 58 -3.91 5.26 12.77
CA ILE A 58 -2.82 6.05 12.19
C ILE A 58 -3.32 6.72 10.91
N PRO A 59 -3.66 8.02 10.97
CA PRO A 59 -4.06 8.78 9.79
C PRO A 59 -3.04 8.62 8.64
N GLY A 60 -3.52 8.26 7.46
CA GLY A 60 -2.70 7.96 6.28
C GLY A 60 -2.25 6.50 6.13
N ALA A 61 -2.28 5.66 7.19
CA ALA A 61 -1.81 4.28 7.10
C ALA A 61 -2.68 3.38 6.21
N GLY A 62 -3.99 3.64 6.11
CA GLY A 62 -4.88 2.94 5.18
C GLY A 62 -4.45 3.12 3.71
N HIS A 63 -4.00 4.31 3.33
CA HIS A 63 -3.50 4.58 1.97
C HIS A 63 -2.16 3.88 1.70
N LEU A 64 -1.30 3.78 2.73
CA LEU A 64 -0.02 3.06 2.64
C LEU A 64 -0.25 1.55 2.42
N TYR A 65 -1.24 0.95 3.09
CA TYR A 65 -1.63 -0.45 2.90
C TYR A 65 -2.06 -0.77 1.45
N LEU A 66 -2.66 0.20 0.78
CA LEU A 66 -3.07 0.10 -0.63
C LEU A 66 -1.92 0.38 -1.61
N GLY A 67 -0.75 0.81 -1.16
CA GLY A 67 0.38 1.21 -2.01
C GLY A 67 0.31 2.66 -2.51
N LYS A 68 -0.61 3.49 -1.99
CA LYS A 68 -0.71 4.92 -2.34
C LYS A 68 0.07 5.80 -1.37
N TRP A 69 1.39 5.75 -1.50
CA TRP A 69 2.35 6.43 -0.61
C TRP A 69 2.13 7.93 -0.50
N VAL A 70 1.96 8.63 -1.63
CA VAL A 70 1.81 10.10 -1.64
C VAL A 70 0.57 10.54 -0.85
N ARG A 71 -0.58 9.90 -1.08
CA ARG A 71 -1.81 10.23 -0.34
C ARG A 71 -1.68 9.91 1.16
N GLY A 72 -1.09 8.77 1.49
CA GLY A 72 -0.85 8.40 2.89
C GLY A 72 0.02 9.40 3.62
N ILE A 73 1.12 9.83 3.00
CA ILE A 73 2.04 10.84 3.56
C ILE A 73 1.33 12.19 3.71
N ILE A 74 0.51 12.61 2.74
CA ILE A 74 -0.26 13.86 2.85
C ILE A 74 -1.16 13.85 4.08
N PHE A 75 -1.96 12.79 4.30
CA PHE A 75 -2.83 12.71 5.47
C PHE A 75 -2.05 12.64 6.78
N LEU A 76 -0.95 11.88 6.81
CA LEU A 76 -0.10 11.74 7.98
C LEU A 76 0.53 13.10 8.37
N VAL A 77 1.20 13.76 7.43
CA VAL A 77 1.86 15.05 7.67
C VAL A 77 0.84 16.15 7.96
N SER A 78 -0.30 16.17 7.27
CA SER A 78 -1.33 17.18 7.53
C SER A 78 -1.93 17.03 8.93
N TYR A 79 -2.28 15.81 9.33
CA TYR A 79 -2.88 15.56 10.64
C TYR A 79 -1.88 15.77 11.77
N PHE A 80 -0.73 15.10 11.74
CA PHE A 80 0.26 15.21 12.80
C PHE A 80 0.96 16.58 12.80
N GLY A 81 1.25 17.13 11.63
CA GLY A 81 1.85 18.46 11.50
C GLY A 81 0.95 19.54 12.09
N LEU A 82 -0.35 19.53 11.77
CA LEU A 82 -1.30 20.48 12.36
C LEU A 82 -1.35 20.35 13.90
N ASN A 83 -1.42 19.12 14.42
CA ASN A 83 -1.43 18.89 15.87
C ASN A 83 -0.12 19.30 16.55
N ILE A 84 1.04 19.05 15.93
CA ILE A 84 2.35 19.43 16.48
C ILE A 84 2.49 20.94 16.52
N VAL A 85 2.22 21.64 15.40
CA VAL A 85 2.31 23.11 15.34
C VAL A 85 1.37 23.73 16.38
N SER A 86 0.12 23.26 16.43
CA SER A 86 -0.87 23.70 17.41
C SER A 86 -0.42 23.43 18.85
N GLY A 87 0.17 22.26 19.11
CA GLY A 87 0.70 21.89 20.42
C GLY A 87 1.85 22.80 20.88
N VAL A 88 2.74 23.17 19.97
CA VAL A 88 3.82 24.13 20.26
C VAL A 88 3.25 25.50 20.62
N LEU A 89 2.28 26.01 19.85
CA LEU A 89 1.62 27.28 20.15
C LEU A 89 0.89 27.25 21.49
N LEU A 90 0.17 26.15 21.77
CA LEU A 90 -0.52 25.92 23.03
C LEU A 90 0.46 25.88 24.21
N PHE A 91 1.59 25.16 24.08
CA PHE A 91 2.60 25.07 25.14
C PHE A 91 3.18 26.43 25.49
N ASN A 92 3.52 27.25 24.48
CA ASN A 92 3.98 28.61 24.70
C ASN A 92 2.90 29.49 25.35
N ALA A 93 1.65 29.39 24.89
CA ALA A 93 0.53 30.15 25.45
C ALA A 93 0.25 29.80 26.92
N ILE A 94 0.31 28.52 27.29
CA ILE A 94 0.17 28.07 28.68
C ILE A 94 1.30 28.63 29.55
N GLY A 95 2.54 28.64 29.06
CA GLY A 95 3.67 29.25 29.78
C GLY A 95 3.45 30.74 30.05
N ASN A 96 2.96 31.49 29.05
CA ASN A 96 2.62 32.91 29.23
C ASN A 96 1.48 33.12 30.24
N LEU A 97 0.46 32.26 30.19
CA LEU A 97 -0.66 32.31 31.13
C LEU A 97 -0.24 32.04 32.57
N ALA A 98 0.68 31.09 32.78
CA ALA A 98 1.16 30.73 34.12
C ALA A 98 1.95 31.86 34.82
N ASN A 99 2.55 32.76 34.05
CA ASN A 99 3.32 33.90 34.56
C ASN A 99 2.51 35.21 34.54
N ALA A 100 1.26 35.17 34.12
CA ALA A 100 0.40 36.34 34.04
C ALA A 100 -0.05 36.80 35.43
N SER A 101 0.04 38.11 35.69
CA SER A 101 -0.46 38.74 36.92
C SER A 101 -1.67 39.65 36.70
N ASP A 102 -1.91 40.10 35.46
CA ASP A 102 -3.07 40.95 35.11
C ASP A 102 -4.32 40.09 34.86
N PRO A 103 -5.41 40.27 35.63
CA PRO A 103 -6.66 39.53 35.43
C PRO A 103 -7.29 39.68 34.04
N ASN A 104 -7.19 40.86 33.43
CA ASN A 104 -7.78 41.10 32.11
C ASN A 104 -7.02 40.34 31.01
N PHE A 105 -5.70 40.27 31.14
CA PHE A 105 -4.85 39.49 30.24
C PHE A 105 -5.13 38.00 30.32
N ILE A 106 -5.30 37.47 31.55
CA ILE A 106 -5.67 36.06 31.80
C ILE A 106 -6.98 35.71 31.09
N LEU A 107 -8.02 36.55 31.26
CA LEU A 107 -9.33 36.32 30.65
C LEU A 107 -9.24 36.30 29.11
N ASN A 108 -8.58 37.28 28.50
CA ASN A 108 -8.46 37.38 27.05
C ASN A 108 -7.71 36.18 26.45
N ILE A 109 -6.54 35.82 27.00
CA ILE A 109 -5.78 34.66 26.52
C ILE A 109 -6.54 33.36 26.71
N SER A 110 -7.26 33.19 27.82
CA SER A 110 -8.02 31.97 28.06
C SER A 110 -9.14 31.77 27.04
N ASN A 111 -9.84 32.85 26.65
CA ASN A 111 -10.85 32.83 25.59
C ASN A 111 -10.22 32.53 24.22
N ASP A 112 -9.12 33.20 23.86
CA ASP A 112 -8.43 32.96 22.60
C ASP A 112 -7.95 31.51 22.47
N LEU A 113 -7.46 30.94 23.57
CA LEU A 113 -7.01 29.56 23.62
C LEU A 113 -8.16 28.56 23.45
N LEU A 114 -9.30 28.80 24.10
CA LEU A 114 -10.50 27.97 23.95
C LEU A 114 -11.04 27.99 22.52
N VAL A 115 -11.08 29.18 21.90
CA VAL A 115 -11.47 29.33 20.50
C VAL A 115 -10.49 28.60 19.60
N MET A 116 -9.18 28.78 19.78
CA MET A 116 -8.16 28.09 19.00
C MET A 116 -8.28 26.57 19.11
N ILE A 117 -8.39 26.01 20.32
CA ILE A 117 -8.52 24.56 20.55
C ILE A 117 -9.80 24.01 19.91
N SER A 118 -10.93 24.71 20.06
CA SER A 118 -12.20 24.26 19.50
C SER A 118 -12.17 24.23 17.96
N VAL A 119 -11.61 25.26 17.33
CA VAL A 119 -11.44 25.31 15.86
C VAL A 119 -10.52 24.19 15.37
N ILE A 120 -9.38 23.98 16.01
CA ILE A 120 -8.42 22.92 15.61
C ILE A 120 -9.02 21.53 15.80
N SER A 121 -9.78 21.31 16.88
CA SER A 121 -10.47 20.03 17.14
C SER A 121 -11.47 19.72 16.03
N VAL A 122 -12.28 20.70 15.61
CA VAL A 122 -13.24 20.53 14.50
C VAL A 122 -12.51 20.22 13.19
N VAL A 123 -11.45 20.97 12.87
CA VAL A 123 -10.68 20.75 11.64
C VAL A 123 -10.01 19.37 11.62
N THR A 124 -9.38 18.97 12.72
CA THR A 124 -8.72 17.65 12.80
C THR A 124 -9.72 16.50 12.76
N PHE A 125 -10.89 16.66 13.37
CA PHE A 125 -11.99 15.69 13.27
C PHE A 125 -12.49 15.54 11.82
N ILE A 126 -12.69 16.64 11.10
CA ILE A 126 -13.08 16.61 9.68
C ILE A 126 -12.02 15.89 8.84
N ILE A 127 -10.74 16.23 9.01
CA ILE A 127 -9.63 15.57 8.30
C ILE A 127 -9.62 14.07 8.60
N TRP A 128 -9.85 13.68 9.85
CA TRP A 128 -9.87 12.27 10.25
C TRP A 128 -11.02 11.51 9.59
N ILE A 129 -12.23 12.08 9.54
CA ILE A 129 -13.37 11.49 8.82
C ILE A 129 -13.07 11.36 7.32
N ILE A 130 -12.52 12.42 6.68
CA ILE A 130 -12.15 12.39 5.26
C ILE A 130 -11.13 11.28 4.99
N ASN A 131 -10.12 11.14 5.86
CA ASN A 131 -9.11 10.09 5.78
C ASN A 131 -9.73 8.68 5.81
N LEU A 132 -10.70 8.44 6.71
CA LEU A 132 -11.39 7.15 6.80
C LEU A 132 -12.22 6.84 5.53
N VAL A 133 -12.98 7.83 5.06
CA VAL A 133 -13.82 7.67 3.87
C VAL A 133 -12.96 7.47 2.62
N ASP A 134 -11.91 8.27 2.42
CA ASP A 134 -11.02 8.10 1.26
C ASP A 134 -10.34 6.73 1.30
N ALA A 135 -9.81 6.29 2.46
CA ALA A 135 -9.19 4.97 2.59
C ALA A 135 -10.14 3.81 2.22
N TYR A 136 -11.40 3.88 2.68
CA TYR A 136 -12.43 2.90 2.32
C TYR A 136 -12.73 2.90 0.82
N LEU A 137 -13.02 4.08 0.24
CA LEU A 137 -13.37 4.22 -1.16
C LEU A 137 -12.24 3.74 -2.08
N LEU A 138 -11.00 4.00 -1.70
CA LEU A 138 -9.82 3.60 -2.44
C LEU A 138 -9.59 2.09 -2.40
N THR A 139 -9.88 1.44 -1.27
CA THR A 139 -9.83 -0.02 -1.15
C THR A 139 -10.88 -0.67 -2.04
N LYS A 140 -12.11 -0.14 -2.02
CA LYS A 140 -13.18 -0.61 -2.90
C LYS A 140 -12.79 -0.47 -4.37
N LYS A 141 -12.27 0.70 -4.76
CA LYS A 141 -11.78 0.95 -6.13
C LYS A 141 -10.65 -0.02 -6.53
N TYR A 142 -9.76 -0.35 -5.60
CA TYR A 142 -8.68 -1.32 -5.85
C TYR A 142 -9.24 -2.72 -6.11
N ASN A 143 -10.16 -3.19 -5.26
CA ASN A 143 -10.80 -4.49 -5.40
C ASN A 143 -11.64 -4.60 -6.68
N ASP A 144 -12.38 -3.54 -7.02
CA ASP A 144 -13.19 -3.50 -8.25
C ASP A 144 -12.30 -3.56 -9.50
N ALA A 145 -11.17 -2.84 -9.53
CA ALA A 145 -10.21 -2.89 -10.63
C ALA A 145 -9.58 -4.28 -10.79
N LEU A 146 -9.23 -4.94 -9.68
CA LEU A 146 -8.72 -6.31 -9.69
C LEU A 146 -9.75 -7.31 -10.24
N ARG A 147 -11.02 -7.17 -9.84
CA ARG A 147 -12.11 -8.04 -10.34
C ARG A 147 -12.32 -7.89 -11.84
N GLN A 148 -12.20 -6.68 -12.37
CA GLN A 148 -12.44 -6.40 -13.79
C GLN A 148 -11.26 -6.74 -14.68
N THR A 149 -10.02 -6.47 -14.24
CA THR A 149 -8.84 -6.52 -15.11
C THR A 149 -7.82 -7.58 -14.71
N GLY A 150 -7.93 -8.15 -13.50
CA GLY A 150 -6.91 -9.01 -12.91
C GLY A 150 -5.61 -8.28 -12.51
N LYS A 151 -5.52 -6.95 -12.72
CA LYS A 151 -4.31 -6.15 -12.49
C LYS A 151 -4.58 -5.00 -11.51
N ALA A 152 -3.59 -4.66 -10.70
CA ALA A 152 -3.69 -3.55 -9.77
C ALA A 152 -3.83 -2.21 -10.53
N PRO A 153 -4.66 -1.28 -10.04
CA PRO A 153 -4.88 0.02 -10.70
C PRO A 153 -3.71 1.02 -10.57
N TRP A 154 -2.70 0.71 -9.74
CA TRP A 154 -1.46 1.45 -9.57
C TRP A 154 -0.40 0.53 -8.98
#